data_AF-X8DFZ4-F1
#
_entry.id   AF-X8DFZ4-F1
#
_cell.length_a   1.000
_cell.length_b   1.000
_cell.length_c   1.000
_cell.angle_alpha   90.00
_cell.angle_beta   90.00
_cell.angle_gamma   90.00
#
_symmetry.space_group_name_H-M   'P 1'
#
loop_
_entity.id
_entity.type
_entity.pdbx_description
1 polymer ?
#
loop_
_entity_poly.entity_id
_entity_poly.type
_entity_poly.pdbx_seq_one_letter_code
_entity_poly.pdbx_strand_id
1 'polypeptide(L)' 'MAPNGCIVKTAGVDEKIHVFSGPAVVLESQEAAVEAILNDRVRPGDVVVIRYEGRAADRACRKCSIPQPFSRAAA' A
#
# COMPACT_ATOMS: atom_id res chain seq x y z
N MET A 1 -9.17 5.39 -6.60
CA MET A 1 -10.53 4.78 -6.52
C MET A 1 -10.68 3.78 -7.65
N ALA A 2 -11.42 2.68 -7.43
CA ALA A 2 -11.51 1.54 -8.36
C ALA A 2 -12.97 1.29 -8.82
N PRO A 3 -13.56 2.18 -9.63
CA PRO A 3 -14.96 2.06 -10.07
C PRO A 3 -15.22 0.83 -10.95
N ASN A 4 -14.20 0.35 -11.66
CA ASN A 4 -14.29 -0.85 -12.50
C ASN A 4 -13.91 -2.14 -11.73
N GLY A 5 -13.80 -2.06 -10.40
CA GLY A 5 -13.42 -3.17 -9.53
C GLY A 5 -11.94 -3.20 -9.18
N CYS A 6 -11.65 -3.92 -8.10
CA CYS A 6 -10.30 -4.25 -7.62
C CYS A 6 -10.32 -5.67 -7.02
N ILE A 7 -9.13 -6.21 -6.77
CA ILE A 7 -8.97 -7.51 -6.12
C ILE A 7 -8.26 -7.28 -4.79
N VAL A 8 -8.78 -7.89 -3.73
CA VAL A 8 -8.18 -7.88 -2.39
C VAL A 8 -8.07 -9.32 -1.90
N LYS A 9 -6.97 -9.63 -1.21
CA LYS A 9 -6.81 -10.89 -0.49
C LYS A 9 -7.20 -10.67 0.97
N THR A 10 -8.34 -11.20 1.38
CA THR A 10 -8.81 -11.14 2.77
C THR A 10 -8.15 -12.19 3.67
N ALA A 11 -7.70 -13.31 3.09
CA ALA A 11 -7.00 -14.36 3.84
C ALA A 11 -5.70 -13.81 4.46
N GLY A 12 -5.67 -13.74 5.79
CA GLY A 12 -4.55 -13.20 6.59
C GLY A 12 -4.79 -11.82 7.19
N VAL A 13 -5.99 -11.25 7.06
CA VAL A 13 -6.38 -9.97 7.65
C VAL A 13 -7.50 -10.22 8.69
N ASP A 14 -7.41 -9.58 9.87
CA ASP A 14 -8.47 -9.64 10.89
C ASP A 14 -9.74 -8.96 10.36
N GLU A 15 -10.91 -9.55 10.64
CA GLU A 15 -12.21 -9.04 10.16
C GLU A 15 -12.47 -7.59 10.58
N LYS A 16 -11.94 -7.15 11.72
CA LYS A 16 -12.04 -5.76 12.21
C LYS A 16 -11.35 -4.77 11.26
N ILE A 17 -10.43 -5.23 10.43
CA ILE A 17 -9.63 -4.43 9.49
C ILE A 17 -10.22 -4.49 8.07
N HIS A 18 -11.33 -5.20 7.84
CA HIS A 18 -12.04 -5.18 6.55
C HIS A 18 -12.52 -3.77 6.18
N VAL A 19 -12.76 -2.92 7.18
CA VAL A 19 -13.01 -1.50 7.00
C VAL A 19 -11.82 -0.74 7.58
N PHE A 20 -11.13 0.00 6.73
CA PHE A 20 -10.00 0.84 7.11
C PHE A 20 -10.17 2.24 6.51
N SER A 21 -9.91 3.27 7.31
CA SER A 21 -10.05 4.66 6.92
C SER A 21 -8.96 5.49 7.56
N GLY A 22 -8.42 6.44 6.80
CA GLY A 22 -7.34 7.31 7.23
C GLY A 22 -6.95 8.31 6.15
N PRO A 23 -6.00 9.22 6.45
CA PRO A 23 -5.51 10.19 5.48
C PRO A 23 -4.80 9.47 4.32
N ALA A 24 -5.03 9.93 3.10
CA ALA A 24 -4.43 9.33 1.91
C ALA A 24 -3.01 9.86 1.68
N VAL A 25 -2.04 8.95 1.59
CA VAL A 25 -0.67 9.24 1.15
C VAL A 25 -0.52 8.73 -0.27
N VAL A 26 -0.53 9.64 -1.24
CA VAL A 26 -0.52 9.30 -2.68
C VAL A 26 0.89 9.37 -3.22
N LEU A 27 1.30 8.29 -3.91
CA LEU A 27 2.63 8.09 -4.46
C LEU A 27 2.52 7.59 -5.89
N GLU A 28 3.54 7.86 -6.70
CA GLU A 28 3.49 7.61 -8.15
C GLU A 28 4.30 6.39 -8.60
N SER A 29 5.05 5.77 -7.69
CA SER A 29 5.75 4.52 -7.98
C SER A 29 5.99 3.67 -6.73
N GLN A 30 6.32 2.40 -6.94
CA GLN A 30 6.74 1.50 -5.86
C GLN A 30 7.97 2.04 -5.10
N GLU A 31 8.96 2.57 -5.81
CA GLU A 31 10.19 3.09 -5.23
C GLU A 31 9.90 4.29 -4.31
N ALA A 32 9.01 5.19 -4.74
CA ALA A 32 8.55 6.30 -3.90
C ALA A 32 7.84 5.81 -2.63
N ALA A 33 7.12 4.69 -2.69
CA ALA A 33 6.48 4.10 -1.52
C ALA A 33 7.45 3.46 -0.55
N VAL A 34 8.44 2.74 -1.05
CA VAL A 34 9.51 2.19 -0.22
C VAL A 34 10.24 3.32 0.50
N GLU A 35 10.65 4.38 -0.22
CA GLU A 35 11.29 5.54 0.39
C GLU A 35 10.38 6.24 1.42
N ALA A 36 9.09 6.40 1.13
CA ALA A 36 8.16 7.05 2.06
C ALA A 36 7.99 6.24 3.36
N ILE A 37 7.99 4.90 3.28
CA ILE A 37 7.91 4.02 4.44
C ILE A 37 9.23 4.04 5.23
N LEU A 38 10.37 3.93 4.54
CA LEU A 38 11.69 3.89 5.19
C LEU A 38 12.07 5.21 5.86
N ASN A 39 11.53 6.33 5.38
CA ASN A 39 11.78 7.67 5.93
C ASN A 39 10.64 8.18 6.84
N ASP A 40 9.79 7.29 7.38
CA ASP A 40 8.70 7.62 8.32
C ASP A 40 7.69 8.68 7.82
N ARG A 41 7.55 8.82 6.49
CA ARG A 41 6.52 9.68 5.88
C ARG A 41 5.14 9.05 5.89
N VAL A 42 5.08 7.71 5.94
CA VAL A 42 3.86 6.93 6.13
C VAL A 42 3.75 6.56 7.61
N ARG A 43 2.60 6.84 8.23
CA ARG A 43 2.34 6.60 9.65
C ARG A 43 1.27 5.54 9.85
N PRO A 44 1.20 4.91 11.05
CA PRO A 44 0.09 4.04 11.39
C PRO A 44 -1.25 4.77 11.22
N GLY A 45 -2.18 4.14 10.49
CA GLY A 45 -3.48 4.73 10.17
C GLY A 45 -3.56 5.40 8.81
N ASP A 46 -2.43 5.62 8.11
CA ASP A 46 -2.46 6.20 6.76
C ASP A 46 -2.94 5.19 5.70
N VAL A 47 -3.62 5.70 4.67
CA VAL A 47 -4.01 4.94 3.48
C VAL A 47 -3.01 5.23 2.37
N VAL A 48 -2.07 4.31 2.13
CA VAL A 48 -1.08 4.45 1.07
C VAL A 48 -1.69 4.10 -0.29
N VAL A 49 -1.60 5.01 -1.25
CA VAL A 49 -2.10 4.82 -2.61
C VAL A 49 -0.95 4.97 -3.60
N ILE A 50 -0.53 3.87 -4.20
CA ILE A 50 0.48 3.86 -5.27
C ILE A 50 -0.24 3.86 -6.62
N ARG A 51 -0.05 4.92 -7.40
CA ARG A 51 -0.65 5.08 -8.74
C ARG A 51 0.37 4.77 -9.83
N TYR A 52 -0.11 4.59 -11.05
CA TYR A 52 0.72 4.35 -12.24
C TYR A 52 1.57 3.05 -12.23
N GLU A 53 1.23 2.07 -11.39
CA GLU A 53 1.82 0.72 -11.43
C GLU A 53 0.92 -0.30 -12.16
N GLY A 54 -0.12 0.18 -12.85
CA GLY A 54 -1.01 -0.67 -13.64
C GLY A 54 -0.45 -0.96 -15.03
N ARG A 55 -0.96 -2.02 -15.69
CA ARG A 55 -0.50 -2.53 -17.00
C ARG A 55 -0.47 -1.54 -18.17
N ALA A 56 -1.03 -0.34 -18.01
CA ALA A 56 -0.99 0.71 -19.03
C ALA A 56 0.21 1.66 -18.83
N ALA A 57 0.76 1.74 -17.61
CA ALA A 57 1.87 2.61 -17.25
C ALA A 57 3.22 1.90 -17.35
N ASP A 58 3.28 0.59 -17.11
CA ASP A 58 4.43 -0.27 -17.43
C ASP A 58 4.02 -1.35 -18.46
N ARG A 59 4.97 -1.87 -19.24
CA ARG A 59 4.70 -2.98 -20.19
C ARG A 59 4.34 -4.30 -19.49
N ALA A 60 4.44 -4.38 -18.16
CA ALA A 60 4.09 -5.54 -17.36
C ALA A 60 3.91 -5.14 -15.88
N CYS A 61 2.66 -5.15 -15.39
CA CYS A 61 2.30 -4.84 -13.99
C CYS A 61 3.28 -5.47 -13.01
N ARG A 62 4.06 -4.65 -12.30
CA ARG A 62 5.07 -5.11 -11.35
C ARG A 62 4.44 -5.68 -10.07
N LYS A 63 5.05 -6.74 -9.53
CA LYS A 63 4.67 -7.29 -8.23
C LYS A 63 5.07 -6.30 -7.13
N CYS A 64 4.10 -5.56 -6.63
CA CYS A 64 4.26 -4.68 -5.47
C CYS A 64 4.40 -5.51 -4.18
N SER A 65 5.64 -5.80 -3.78
CA SER A 65 5.94 -6.35 -2.46
C SER A 65 6.60 -5.25 -1.65
N ILE A 66 5.88 -4.73 -0.65
CA ILE A 66 6.53 -3.91 0.36
C ILE A 66 7.50 -4.80 1.15
N PRO A 67 8.71 -4.32 1.48
CA PRO A 67 9.54 -5.00 2.47
C PRO A 67 8.70 -5.13 3.73
N GLN A 68 8.62 -6.33 4.30
CA GLN A 68 8.00 -6.49 5.61
C GLN A 68 8.73 -5.53 6.53
N PRO A 69 8.07 -4.50 7.10
CA PRO A 69 8.71 -3.78 8.19
C PRO A 69 8.93 -4.87 9.24
N PHE A 70 10.19 -5.21 9.51
CA PHE A 70 10.53 -6.00 10.67
C PHE A 70 9.93 -5.21 11.82
N SER A 71 8.78 -5.68 12.30
CA SER A 71 8.02 -5.03 13.35
C SER A 71 8.99 -4.86 14.49
N ARG A 72 9.50 -3.64 14.68
CA ARG A 72 10.08 -3.25 15.94
C ARG A 72 8.89 -3.32 16.87
N ALA A 73 8.78 -4.46 17.55
CA ALA A 73 7.77 -4.75 18.54
C ALA A 73 7.64 -3.50 19.40
N ALA A 74 6.49 -2.84 19.30
CA ALA A 74 6.09 -1.93 20.35
C ALA A 74 5.93 -2.81 21.60
N ALA A 75 6.68 -2.45 22.63
CA ALA A 75 6.65 -3.01 23.97
C ALA A 75 5.24 -2.97 24.58
#